data_AF-M0H7R5-F1
#
_entry.id   AF-M0H7R5-F1
#
_cell.length_a   1.000
_cell.length_b   1.000
_cell.length_c   1.000
_cell.angle_alpha   90.00
_cell.angle_beta   90.00
_cell.angle_gamma   90.00
#
_symmetry.space_group_name_H-M   'P 1'
#
loop_
_entity.id
_entity.type
_entity.pdbx_description
1 polymer ?
#
loop_
_entity_poly.entity_id
_entity_poly.type
_entity_poly.pdbx_seq_one_letter_code
_entity_poly.pdbx_strand_id
1 'polypeptide(L)'
;MKLNARHGYLLLLVFALAVAPGVSAAAGSTDVALEPTGQTVTNGEAATFDVVVTNASGGVGAANISFSVANDTAAITQVAFSHEAAEVNTTYASDNSSAMLTGYGLDTNQTGHVVVATVTVEGNATSTAETMVTPEVNALGDEDGNDYSIGDERSAQLEITTSSSGGGGGSGDDGDDSDGGGDSGGGDGDTASTTVTNLSVATTDVETGESVEATATVLNDGDVTTNATVNLTVDGSIESTKTVTDLEPGNESTVVFLPAFQQAGTYNLSVGGESATITVAEPTTTSDPVTTETPTETESQAPGFGVLPALVSLVALIGAARLRAN
;
A
#
# COMPACT_ATOMS: atom_id res chain seq x y z
N MET A 1 55.19 63.21 -23.02
CA MET A 1 55.25 62.58 -21.68
C MET A 1 54.61 61.20 -21.79
N LYS A 2 55.40 60.14 -21.54
CA LYS A 2 54.98 58.74 -21.59
C LYS A 2 54.19 58.41 -20.31
N LEU A 3 53.00 57.85 -20.47
CA LEU A 3 52.14 57.42 -19.37
C LEU A 3 52.59 56.02 -18.93
N ASN A 4 53.09 55.89 -17.70
CA ASN A 4 53.58 54.63 -17.16
C ASN A 4 52.41 53.70 -16.82
N ALA A 5 52.34 52.56 -17.52
CA ALA A 5 51.44 51.45 -17.22
C ALA A 5 51.81 50.82 -15.87
N ARG A 6 50.94 50.95 -14.87
CA ARG A 6 50.99 50.14 -13.65
C ARG A 6 50.15 48.91 -13.87
N HIS A 7 50.81 47.77 -14.04
CA HIS A 7 50.19 46.45 -14.05
C HIS A 7 49.71 46.13 -12.63
N GLY A 8 48.43 46.36 -12.35
CA GLY A 8 47.75 45.84 -11.18
C GLY A 8 47.39 44.38 -11.44
N TYR A 9 48.14 43.46 -10.83
CA TYR A 9 47.77 42.04 -10.77
C TYR A 9 46.48 41.92 -9.94
N LEU A 10 45.35 41.70 -10.60
CA LEU A 10 44.09 41.36 -9.94
C LEU A 10 44.20 39.88 -9.53
N LEU A 11 44.52 39.65 -8.26
CA LEU A 11 44.52 38.32 -7.65
C LEU A 11 43.07 37.87 -7.51
N LEU A 12 42.60 37.07 -8.46
CA LEU A 12 41.26 36.49 -8.48
C LEU A 12 41.25 35.33 -7.47
N LEU A 13 40.82 35.62 -6.25
CA LEU A 13 40.72 34.66 -5.15
C LEU A 13 39.45 33.83 -5.38
N VAL A 14 39.60 32.69 -6.05
CA VAL A 14 38.52 31.72 -6.25
C VAL A 14 38.26 31.01 -4.92
N PHE A 15 37.18 31.40 -4.25
CA PHE A 15 36.67 30.71 -3.07
C PHE A 15 35.95 29.45 -3.57
N ALA A 16 36.63 28.30 -3.55
CA ALA A 16 35.98 27.01 -3.76
C ALA A 16 35.11 26.72 -2.52
N LEU A 17 33.83 27.09 -2.61
CA LEU A 17 32.83 26.65 -1.65
C LEU A 17 32.68 25.14 -1.83
N ALA A 18 33.27 24.37 -0.92
CA ALA A 18 32.98 22.95 -0.82
C ALA A 18 31.52 22.82 -0.38
N VAL A 19 30.63 22.62 -1.35
CA VAL A 19 29.26 22.14 -1.08
C VAL A 19 29.46 20.73 -0.52
N ALA A 20 29.37 20.58 0.79
CA ALA A 20 29.17 19.27 1.37
C ALA A 20 27.88 18.72 0.76
N PRO A 21 27.84 17.48 0.24
CA PRO A 21 26.57 16.89 -0.14
C PRO A 21 25.68 16.94 1.10
N GLY A 22 24.58 17.69 1.02
CA GLY A 22 23.56 17.62 2.04
C GLY A 22 23.14 16.16 2.12
N VAL A 23 23.21 15.58 3.32
CA VAL A 23 22.48 14.36 3.59
C VAL A 23 21.00 14.74 3.49
N SER A 24 20.38 14.49 2.34
CA SER A 24 18.92 14.54 2.24
C SER A 24 18.39 13.59 3.31
N ALA A 25 17.54 14.06 4.21
CA ALA A 25 16.80 13.15 5.06
C ALA A 25 15.98 12.24 4.12
N ALA A 26 15.98 10.93 4.35
CA ALA A 26 15.03 10.07 3.65
C ALA A 26 13.69 10.17 4.39
N ALA A 27 12.57 10.20 3.68
CA ALA A 27 11.24 10.27 4.26
C ALA A 27 10.89 8.99 5.07
N GLY A 28 11.68 7.92 4.89
CA GLY A 28 11.55 6.65 5.58
C GLY A 28 11.23 5.51 4.62
N SER A 29 10.68 4.42 5.16
CA SER A 29 10.20 3.27 4.38
C SER A 29 8.67 3.28 4.36
N THR A 30 8.09 3.02 3.19
CA THR A 30 6.64 2.84 3.02
C THR A 30 6.35 1.69 2.07
N ASP A 31 5.14 1.15 2.17
CA ASP A 31 4.59 0.22 1.19
C ASP A 31 3.54 0.93 0.33
N VAL A 32 3.26 0.34 -0.83
CA VAL A 32 2.20 0.76 -1.74
C VAL A 32 1.28 -0.43 -2.02
N ALA A 33 -0.03 -0.20 -1.95
CA ALA A 33 -1.03 -1.22 -2.24
C ALA A 33 -2.15 -0.65 -3.11
N LEU A 34 -2.73 -1.53 -3.93
CA LEU A 34 -3.99 -1.24 -4.59
C LEU A 34 -5.17 -1.67 -3.72
N GLU A 35 -6.13 -0.77 -3.54
CA GLU A 35 -7.36 -1.00 -2.78
C GLU A 35 -8.61 -0.74 -3.64
N PRO A 36 -9.62 -1.62 -3.61
CA PRO A 36 -9.64 -2.91 -2.93
C PRO A 36 -8.66 -3.92 -3.58
N THR A 37 -8.21 -4.93 -2.83
CA THR A 37 -7.24 -5.93 -3.33
C THR A 37 -7.84 -6.89 -4.36
N GLY A 38 -9.16 -6.85 -4.57
CA GLY A 38 -9.89 -7.74 -5.48
C GLY A 38 -11.21 -7.11 -5.92
N GLN A 39 -11.54 -7.20 -7.21
CA GLN A 39 -12.86 -6.82 -7.74
C GLN A 39 -13.31 -7.78 -8.84
N THR A 40 -14.62 -7.81 -9.07
CA THR A 40 -15.24 -8.55 -10.17
C THR A 40 -16.02 -7.58 -11.06
N VAL A 41 -15.82 -7.66 -12.38
CA VAL A 41 -16.52 -6.84 -13.39
C VAL A 41 -17.07 -7.71 -14.51
N THR A 42 -18.10 -7.23 -15.22
CA THR A 42 -18.49 -7.83 -16.49
C THR A 42 -17.56 -7.37 -17.61
N ASN A 43 -17.34 -8.17 -18.65
CA ASN A 43 -16.62 -7.74 -19.85
C ASN A 43 -17.21 -6.43 -20.43
N GLY A 44 -16.37 -5.41 -20.62
CA GLY A 44 -16.74 -4.05 -21.03
C GLY A 44 -17.10 -3.11 -19.88
N GLU A 45 -17.14 -3.59 -18.63
CA GLU A 45 -17.25 -2.76 -17.43
C GLU A 45 -15.86 -2.44 -16.86
N ALA A 46 -15.78 -1.33 -16.14
CA ALA A 46 -14.55 -0.85 -15.53
C ALA A 46 -14.58 -0.92 -14.00
N ALA A 47 -13.46 -1.30 -13.41
CA ALA A 47 -13.16 -1.25 -11.98
C ALA A 47 -12.14 -0.15 -11.70
N THR A 48 -12.27 0.52 -10.56
CA THR A 48 -11.30 1.51 -10.09
C THR A 48 -10.62 1.02 -8.82
N PHE A 49 -9.31 1.14 -8.77
CA PHE A 49 -8.46 0.83 -7.64
C PHE A 49 -7.76 2.10 -7.17
N ASP A 50 -7.82 2.34 -5.87
CA ASP A 50 -7.07 3.38 -5.19
C ASP A 50 -5.62 2.90 -4.98
N VAL A 51 -4.68 3.80 -5.22
CA VAL A 51 -3.26 3.60 -4.96
C VAL A 51 -2.98 4.19 -3.59
N VAL A 52 -2.69 3.33 -2.64
CA VAL A 52 -2.55 3.67 -1.24
C VAL A 52 -1.09 3.55 -0.83
N VAL A 53 -0.57 4.59 -0.19
CA VAL A 53 0.68 4.57 0.56
C VAL A 53 0.34 4.33 2.03
N THR A 54 0.78 3.22 2.61
CA THR A 54 0.28 2.75 3.93
C THR A 54 1.01 3.35 5.13
N ASN A 55 2.25 3.80 4.96
CA ASN A 55 3.08 4.36 6.02
C ASN A 55 3.78 5.65 5.57
N ALA A 56 2.99 6.59 5.02
CA ALA A 56 3.50 7.91 4.68
C ALA A 56 3.88 8.68 5.97
N SER A 57 5.02 9.36 5.97
CA SER A 57 5.50 10.18 7.08
C SER A 57 5.56 11.64 6.64
N GLY A 58 4.46 12.37 6.82
CA GLY A 58 4.35 13.76 6.35
C GLY A 58 3.82 13.91 4.93
N GLY A 59 3.27 12.84 4.35
CA GLY A 59 2.58 12.89 3.06
C GLY A 59 3.37 12.37 1.88
N VAL A 60 2.81 12.58 0.69
CA VAL A 60 3.40 12.20 -0.60
C VAL A 60 3.32 13.39 -1.56
N GLY A 61 4.40 14.14 -1.68
CA GLY A 61 4.49 15.32 -2.55
C GLY A 61 4.85 14.99 -4.00
N ALA A 62 5.42 13.81 -4.27
CA ALA A 62 5.78 13.39 -5.62
C ALA A 62 5.64 11.89 -5.82
N ALA A 63 5.24 11.49 -7.02
CA ALA A 63 5.07 10.08 -7.36
C ALA A 63 5.36 9.79 -8.84
N ASN A 64 6.01 8.66 -9.09
CA ASN A 64 6.20 8.09 -10.41
C ASN A 64 5.87 6.60 -10.37
N ILE A 65 4.70 6.23 -10.88
CA ILE A 65 4.14 4.88 -10.75
C ILE A 65 3.75 4.37 -12.14
N SER A 66 4.23 3.18 -12.46
CA SER A 66 3.82 2.39 -13.61
C SER A 66 2.75 1.40 -13.18
N PHE A 67 1.79 1.13 -14.05
CA PHE A 67 0.77 0.11 -13.87
C PHE A 67 0.83 -0.85 -15.04
N SER A 68 0.54 -2.12 -14.78
CA SER A 68 0.45 -3.15 -15.81
C SER A 68 -0.71 -4.11 -15.57
N VAL A 69 -1.31 -4.57 -16.66
CA VAL A 69 -2.36 -5.60 -16.73
C VAL A 69 -2.10 -6.52 -17.92
N ALA A 70 -2.63 -7.74 -17.88
CA ALA A 70 -2.55 -8.64 -19.03
C ALA A 70 -3.48 -8.16 -20.16
N ASN A 71 -2.89 -7.86 -21.32
CA ASN A 71 -3.55 -7.14 -22.42
C ASN A 71 -4.64 -7.93 -23.16
N ASP A 72 -4.67 -9.24 -22.97
CA ASP A 72 -5.67 -10.16 -23.48
C ASP A 72 -6.90 -10.31 -22.56
N THR A 73 -6.84 -9.73 -21.36
CA THR A 73 -7.90 -9.84 -20.34
C THR A 73 -8.43 -8.50 -19.86
N ALA A 74 -7.63 -7.43 -19.89
CA ALA A 74 -8.03 -6.12 -19.43
C ALA A 74 -7.25 -4.98 -20.10
N ALA A 75 -7.78 -3.76 -19.99
CA ALA A 75 -7.17 -2.55 -20.50
C ALA A 75 -7.24 -1.42 -19.46
N ILE A 76 -6.15 -0.70 -19.26
CA ILE A 76 -6.11 0.48 -18.39
C ILE A 76 -6.72 1.64 -19.15
N THR A 77 -7.84 2.16 -18.66
CA THR A 77 -8.58 3.26 -19.29
C THR A 77 -8.26 4.62 -18.69
N GLN A 78 -7.86 4.65 -17.41
CA GLN A 78 -7.52 5.88 -16.72
C GLN A 78 -6.52 5.65 -15.60
N VAL A 79 -5.57 6.57 -15.44
CA VAL A 79 -4.80 6.77 -14.21
C VAL A 79 -4.80 8.25 -13.87
N ALA A 80 -5.01 8.59 -12.60
CA ALA A 80 -5.08 9.98 -12.16
C ALA A 80 -4.68 10.09 -10.67
N PHE A 81 -4.07 11.21 -10.30
CA PHE A 81 -3.86 11.53 -8.89
C PHE A 81 -5.19 11.84 -8.19
N SER A 82 -5.31 11.42 -6.93
CA SER A 82 -6.51 11.64 -6.12
C SER A 82 -6.56 13.04 -5.51
N HIS A 83 -5.42 13.73 -5.51
CA HIS A 83 -5.23 15.09 -5.04
C HIS A 83 -4.72 15.99 -6.17
N GLU A 84 -4.89 17.31 -6.03
CA GLU A 84 -4.29 18.25 -6.98
C GLU A 84 -2.77 18.13 -6.93
N ALA A 85 -2.17 18.13 -8.12
CA ALA A 85 -0.73 18.12 -8.30
C ALA A 85 -0.33 19.32 -9.17
N ALA A 86 0.83 19.91 -8.88
CA ALA A 86 1.35 21.04 -9.64
C ALA A 86 1.68 20.67 -11.09
N GLU A 87 2.17 19.45 -11.33
CA GLU A 87 2.37 18.89 -12.66
C GLU A 87 1.98 17.42 -12.68
N VAL A 88 1.34 17.01 -13.77
CA VAL A 88 0.93 15.64 -14.03
C VAL A 88 1.29 15.28 -15.46
N ASN A 89 1.97 14.17 -15.63
CA ASN A 89 2.21 13.55 -16.92
C ASN A 89 1.71 12.11 -16.88
N THR A 90 0.89 11.76 -17.87
CA THR A 90 0.32 10.41 -18.00
C THR A 90 0.59 9.88 -19.39
N THR A 91 1.07 8.65 -19.48
CA THR A 91 1.31 7.96 -20.75
C THR A 91 0.71 6.56 -20.72
N TYR A 92 0.15 6.12 -21.84
CA TYR A 92 -0.41 4.78 -22.01
C TYR A 92 0.33 4.04 -23.12
N ALA A 93 0.52 2.73 -22.96
CA ALA A 93 0.94 1.85 -24.03
C ALA A 93 -0.15 1.81 -25.12
N SER A 94 0.23 1.52 -26.37
CA SER A 94 -0.71 1.50 -27.50
C SER A 94 -1.83 0.47 -27.37
N ASP A 95 -1.62 -0.56 -26.56
CA ASP A 95 -2.58 -1.63 -26.25
C ASP A 95 -3.25 -1.44 -24.89
N ASN A 96 -3.02 -0.31 -24.21
CA ASN A 96 -3.52 -0.01 -22.86
C ASN A 96 -3.17 -1.09 -21.81
N SER A 97 -2.15 -1.91 -22.06
CA SER A 97 -1.65 -2.92 -21.11
C SER A 97 -0.82 -2.32 -19.98
N SER A 98 -0.31 -1.11 -20.21
CA SER A 98 0.49 -0.38 -19.24
C SER A 98 0.20 1.11 -19.30
N ALA A 99 0.25 1.76 -18.14
CA ALA A 99 0.16 3.20 -17.99
C ALA A 99 1.25 3.68 -17.02
N MET A 100 1.79 4.87 -17.24
CA MET A 100 2.71 5.52 -16.32
C MET A 100 2.11 6.86 -15.89
N LEU A 101 2.09 7.08 -14.58
CA LEU A 101 1.61 8.28 -13.92
C LEU A 101 2.79 8.92 -13.18
N THR A 102 3.18 10.11 -13.62
CA THR A 102 4.23 10.90 -12.97
C THR A 102 3.67 12.25 -12.57
N GLY A 103 3.96 12.70 -11.35
CA GLY A 103 3.59 14.03 -10.91
C GLY A 103 4.33 14.48 -9.67
N TYR A 104 4.27 15.78 -9.42
CA TYR A 104 4.91 16.42 -8.28
C TYR A 104 4.08 17.60 -7.78
N GLY A 105 4.33 18.01 -6.53
CA GLY A 105 3.53 19.00 -5.83
C GLY A 105 2.12 18.51 -5.53
N LEU A 106 1.97 17.21 -5.26
CA LEU A 106 0.76 16.66 -4.64
C LEU A 106 0.57 17.33 -3.28
N ASP A 107 -0.69 17.58 -2.87
CA ASP A 107 -1.02 18.15 -1.56
C ASP A 107 -1.67 17.07 -0.68
N THR A 108 -0.81 16.34 0.03
CA THR A 108 -1.20 15.19 0.84
C THR A 108 -0.49 15.18 2.20
N ASN A 109 -0.58 16.25 3.01
CA ASN A 109 0.07 16.32 4.35
C ASN A 109 -0.40 15.30 5.41
N GLN A 110 -1.13 14.26 5.02
CA GLN A 110 -1.57 13.15 5.87
C GLN A 110 -0.40 12.20 6.20
N THR A 111 -0.46 11.55 7.36
CA THR A 111 0.51 10.55 7.82
C THR A 111 -0.21 9.22 8.01
N GLY A 112 0.47 8.10 7.74
CA GLY A 112 -0.11 6.76 7.73
C GLY A 112 -0.66 6.41 6.36
N HIS A 113 -1.95 6.06 6.31
CA HIS A 113 -2.65 5.61 5.10
C HIS A 113 -3.08 6.81 4.24
N VAL A 114 -2.55 6.91 3.03
CA VAL A 114 -2.76 8.04 2.10
C VAL A 114 -3.08 7.52 0.71
N VAL A 115 -4.28 7.81 0.21
CA VAL A 115 -4.66 7.56 -1.18
C VAL A 115 -4.03 8.62 -2.07
N VAL A 116 -3.09 8.22 -2.92
CA VAL A 116 -2.33 9.16 -3.77
C VAL A 116 -2.85 9.22 -5.20
N ALA A 117 -3.34 8.10 -5.72
CA ALA A 117 -3.82 8.01 -7.09
C ALA A 117 -4.95 7.00 -7.23
N THR A 118 -5.52 6.94 -8.42
CA THR A 118 -6.50 5.94 -8.84
C THR A 118 -6.07 5.35 -10.18
N VAL A 119 -6.35 4.06 -10.37
CA VAL A 119 -6.23 3.36 -11.65
C VAL A 119 -7.56 2.70 -11.99
N THR A 120 -8.08 3.01 -13.17
CA THR A 120 -9.31 2.43 -13.71
C THR A 120 -8.95 1.45 -14.82
N VAL A 121 -9.49 0.23 -14.71
CA VAL A 121 -9.21 -0.90 -15.58
C VAL A 121 -10.53 -1.47 -16.10
N GLU A 122 -10.67 -1.59 -17.41
CA GLU A 122 -11.82 -2.21 -18.09
C GLU A 122 -11.52 -3.68 -18.40
N GLY A 123 -12.49 -4.55 -18.10
CA GLY A 123 -12.41 -5.97 -18.45
C GLY A 123 -12.57 -6.18 -19.97
N ASN A 124 -11.64 -6.91 -20.58
CA ASN A 124 -11.61 -7.21 -22.01
C ASN A 124 -11.24 -8.68 -22.23
N ALA A 125 -12.13 -9.59 -21.84
CA ALA A 125 -11.93 -11.03 -21.93
C ALA A 125 -13.05 -11.71 -22.73
N THR A 126 -12.69 -12.71 -23.52
CA THR A 126 -13.66 -13.49 -24.35
C THR A 126 -14.38 -14.60 -23.58
N SER A 127 -13.88 -14.93 -22.39
CA SER A 127 -14.46 -15.87 -21.41
C SER A 127 -14.16 -15.36 -20.00
N THR A 128 -14.76 -15.96 -18.98
CA THR A 128 -14.37 -15.66 -17.59
C THR A 128 -12.86 -15.85 -17.41
N ALA A 129 -12.21 -14.84 -16.84
CA ALA A 129 -10.77 -14.77 -16.67
C ALA A 129 -10.42 -13.93 -15.44
N GLU A 130 -9.23 -14.17 -14.89
CA GLU A 130 -8.65 -13.35 -13.83
C GLU A 130 -7.38 -12.69 -14.33
N THR A 131 -7.12 -11.46 -13.88
CA THR A 131 -5.91 -10.71 -14.18
C THR A 131 -5.42 -9.98 -12.93
N MET A 132 -4.14 -9.62 -12.90
CA MET A 132 -3.58 -8.82 -11.81
C MET A 132 -3.31 -7.40 -12.33
N VAL A 133 -3.80 -6.42 -11.59
CA VAL A 133 -3.40 -5.02 -11.73
C VAL A 133 -2.17 -4.81 -10.86
N THR A 134 -1.02 -4.62 -11.50
CA THR A 134 0.27 -4.55 -10.79
C THR A 134 0.82 -3.14 -10.84
N PRO A 135 0.98 -2.47 -9.68
CA PRO A 135 1.74 -1.23 -9.58
C PRO A 135 3.25 -1.52 -9.54
N GLU A 136 4.04 -0.64 -10.12
CA GLU A 136 5.50 -0.57 -10.00
C GLU A 136 5.87 0.88 -9.72
N VAL A 137 6.39 1.12 -8.52
CA VAL A 137 6.71 2.42 -7.97
C VAL A 137 8.16 2.76 -8.30
N ASN A 138 8.32 3.55 -9.35
CA ASN A 138 9.64 3.98 -9.80
C ASN A 138 10.27 5.01 -8.84
N ALA A 139 9.44 5.87 -8.24
CA ALA A 139 9.85 6.84 -7.23
C ALA A 139 8.63 7.35 -6.42
N LEU A 140 8.83 7.58 -5.12
CA LEU A 140 7.93 8.35 -4.26
C LEU A 140 8.76 9.33 -3.44
N GLY A 141 8.21 10.52 -3.21
CA GLY A 141 8.77 11.51 -2.29
C GLY A 141 7.68 12.15 -1.43
N ASP A 142 8.05 12.58 -0.23
CA ASP A 142 7.17 13.34 0.65
C ASP A 142 6.99 14.79 0.19
N GLU A 143 6.23 15.56 0.96
CA GLU A 143 5.91 16.97 0.70
C GLU A 143 7.14 17.89 0.80
N ASP A 144 8.16 17.48 1.56
CA ASP A 144 9.43 18.21 1.71
C ASP A 144 10.43 17.86 0.58
N GLY A 145 10.07 16.91 -0.30
CA GLY A 145 10.89 16.45 -1.42
C GLY A 145 11.93 15.41 -1.02
N ASN A 146 11.76 14.76 0.14
CA ASN A 146 12.58 13.65 0.58
C ASN A 146 12.07 12.33 -0.02
N ASP A 147 12.98 11.52 -0.56
CA ASP A 147 12.62 10.25 -1.19
C ASP A 147 12.19 9.21 -0.14
N TYR A 148 11.14 8.45 -0.46
CA TYR A 148 10.78 7.24 0.25
C TYR A 148 11.54 6.02 -0.30
N SER A 149 11.88 5.09 0.61
CA SER A 149 12.24 3.72 0.23
C SER A 149 10.97 2.87 0.13
N ILE A 150 10.79 2.18 -0.99
CA ILE A 150 9.65 1.29 -1.19
C ILE A 150 9.96 -0.08 -0.58
N GLY A 151 9.08 -0.56 0.29
CA GLY A 151 9.13 -1.88 0.90
C GLY A 151 8.40 -2.91 0.03
N ASP A 152 7.10 -3.05 0.27
CA ASP A 152 6.20 -3.94 -0.46
C ASP A 152 5.32 -3.18 -1.46
N GLU A 153 5.11 -3.81 -2.63
CA GLU A 153 4.18 -3.36 -3.66
C GLU A 153 3.11 -4.42 -3.86
N ARG A 154 1.86 -4.12 -3.49
CA ARG A 154 0.75 -5.08 -3.50
C ARG A 154 -0.18 -4.84 -4.68
N SER A 155 -0.20 -5.80 -5.60
CA SER A 155 -1.16 -5.87 -6.71
C SER A 155 -2.58 -6.15 -6.25
N ALA A 156 -3.56 -5.80 -7.09
CA ALA A 156 -4.96 -6.17 -6.92
C ALA A 156 -5.39 -7.19 -7.99
N GLN A 157 -6.29 -8.10 -7.63
CA GLN A 157 -6.91 -9.04 -8.55
C GLN A 157 -8.14 -8.41 -9.21
N LEU A 158 -8.32 -8.64 -10.51
CA LEU A 158 -9.54 -8.32 -11.23
C LEU A 158 -10.07 -9.59 -11.88
N GLU A 159 -11.27 -9.99 -11.48
CA GLU A 159 -12.04 -11.05 -12.13
C GLU A 159 -12.95 -10.43 -13.19
N ILE A 160 -12.89 -10.97 -14.40
CA ILE A 160 -13.75 -10.57 -15.52
C ILE A 160 -14.74 -11.71 -15.75
N THR A 161 -16.03 -11.42 -15.63
CA THR A 161 -17.10 -12.33 -15.99
C THR A 161 -17.63 -11.96 -17.37
N THR A 162 -17.94 -12.96 -18.19
CA THR A 162 -18.67 -12.71 -19.43
C THR A 162 -20.14 -12.94 -19.16
N SER A 163 -20.98 -11.92 -19.34
CA SER A 163 -22.42 -12.15 -19.51
C SER A 163 -22.58 -13.11 -20.68
N SER A 164 -23.06 -14.33 -20.42
CA SER A 164 -23.40 -15.25 -21.49
C SER A 164 -24.48 -14.56 -22.33
N SER A 165 -24.11 -14.05 -23.50
CA SER A 165 -25.07 -13.62 -24.49
C SER A 165 -25.81 -14.87 -24.95
N GLY A 166 -26.91 -15.19 -24.28
CA GLY A 166 -27.88 -16.15 -24.76
C GLY A 166 -28.26 -15.72 -26.17
N GLY A 167 -27.90 -16.56 -27.14
CA GLY A 167 -28.17 -16.33 -28.56
C GLY A 167 -29.67 -16.19 -28.81
N GLY A 168 -30.16 -14.95 -28.89
CA GLY A 168 -31.50 -14.61 -29.34
C GLY A 168 -31.57 -14.59 -30.86
N GLY A 169 -31.41 -15.76 -31.49
CA GLY A 169 -31.82 -15.97 -32.87
C GLY A 169 -33.33 -16.19 -32.90
N GLY A 170 -34.09 -15.21 -33.39
CA GLY A 170 -35.54 -15.31 -33.51
C GLY A 170 -36.04 -14.54 -34.72
N SER A 171 -35.86 -15.11 -35.90
CA SER A 171 -36.61 -14.74 -37.11
C SER A 171 -38.11 -14.96 -36.85
N GLY A 172 -38.94 -14.00 -37.24
CA GLY A 172 -40.39 -14.12 -37.11
C GLY A 172 -40.99 -15.22 -37.98
N ASP A 173 -42.12 -15.77 -37.54
CA ASP A 173 -43.21 -16.26 -38.37
C ASP A 173 -44.49 -16.47 -37.53
N ASP A 174 -45.61 -16.50 -38.24
CA ASP A 174 -46.99 -16.22 -37.85
C ASP A 174 -47.64 -17.12 -36.78
N GLY A 175 -48.71 -16.58 -36.18
CA GLY A 175 -49.40 -17.16 -35.04
C GLY A 175 -50.30 -18.37 -35.34
N ASP A 176 -50.75 -19.00 -34.27
CA ASP A 176 -52.06 -19.63 -34.19
C ASP A 176 -52.48 -19.79 -32.72
N ASP A 177 -53.77 -19.61 -32.47
CA ASP A 177 -54.42 -19.77 -31.17
C ASP A 177 -54.36 -21.22 -30.70
N SER A 178 -54.00 -21.46 -29.43
CA SER A 178 -54.36 -22.69 -28.73
C SER A 178 -54.33 -22.50 -27.21
N ASP A 179 -55.52 -22.36 -26.65
CA ASP A 179 -55.82 -22.55 -25.23
C ASP A 179 -55.33 -23.93 -24.76
N GLY A 180 -54.48 -23.94 -23.73
CA GLY A 180 -54.00 -25.15 -23.09
C GLY A 180 -53.50 -24.86 -21.69
N GLY A 181 -54.41 -24.88 -20.72
CA GLY A 181 -54.06 -24.74 -19.31
C GLY A 181 -53.20 -25.90 -18.81
N GLY A 182 -52.32 -25.59 -17.85
CA GLY A 182 -51.64 -26.60 -17.05
C GLY A 182 -50.27 -26.16 -16.59
N ASP A 183 -50.13 -26.11 -15.27
CA ASP A 183 -48.89 -26.25 -14.50
C ASP A 183 -48.06 -24.98 -14.25
N SER A 184 -48.37 -24.35 -13.12
CA SER A 184 -47.43 -23.50 -12.38
C SER A 184 -46.35 -24.39 -11.77
N GLY A 185 -45.43 -24.87 -12.61
CA GLY A 185 -44.14 -25.38 -12.16
C GLY A 185 -43.26 -24.19 -11.83
N GLY A 186 -43.06 -23.94 -10.53
CA GLY A 186 -42.09 -22.95 -10.04
C GLY A 186 -40.73 -23.27 -10.64
N GLY A 187 -40.22 -22.32 -11.43
CA GLY A 187 -38.81 -22.32 -11.79
C GLY A 187 -38.02 -21.98 -10.54
N ASP A 188 -37.71 -23.00 -9.75
CA ASP A 188 -36.64 -22.95 -8.75
C ASP A 188 -35.35 -22.79 -9.55
N GLY A 189 -35.07 -21.53 -9.94
CA GLY A 189 -33.81 -21.16 -10.53
C GLY A 189 -32.75 -21.47 -9.49
N ASP A 190 -31.77 -22.25 -9.91
CA ASP A 190 -30.60 -22.60 -9.12
C ASP A 190 -30.01 -21.34 -8.45
N THR A 191 -30.03 -21.28 -7.12
CA THR A 191 -29.62 -20.09 -6.38
C THR A 191 -28.23 -20.28 -5.79
N ALA A 192 -27.29 -19.39 -6.13
CA ALA A 192 -26.03 -19.28 -5.40
C ALA A 192 -26.25 -18.37 -4.18
N SER A 193 -26.03 -18.90 -2.99
CA SER A 193 -26.13 -18.16 -1.73
C SER A 193 -25.07 -18.66 -0.75
N THR A 194 -24.39 -17.75 -0.06
CA THR A 194 -23.46 -18.13 1.02
C THR A 194 -23.63 -17.19 2.20
N THR A 195 -23.48 -17.75 3.40
CA THR A 195 -23.64 -17.03 4.66
C THR A 195 -22.55 -17.41 5.64
N VAL A 196 -22.00 -16.45 6.37
CA VAL A 196 -21.09 -16.72 7.49
C VAL A 196 -21.94 -17.05 8.72
N THR A 197 -21.79 -18.27 9.26
CA THR A 197 -22.63 -18.77 10.36
C THR A 197 -21.99 -18.60 11.73
N ASN A 198 -20.68 -18.40 11.78
CA ASN A 198 -19.95 -18.28 13.03
C ASN A 198 -18.61 -17.54 12.85
N LEU A 199 -18.25 -16.72 13.84
CA LEU A 199 -16.93 -16.14 14.01
C LEU A 199 -16.41 -16.43 15.41
N SER A 200 -15.20 -16.97 15.52
CA SER A 200 -14.54 -17.25 16.80
C SER A 200 -13.12 -16.70 16.80
N VAL A 201 -12.70 -16.12 17.92
CA VAL A 201 -11.32 -15.68 18.15
C VAL A 201 -10.66 -16.57 19.20
N ALA A 202 -9.38 -16.93 18.99
CA ALA A 202 -8.66 -17.82 19.90
C ALA A 202 -8.30 -17.15 21.24
N THR A 203 -8.08 -15.83 21.22
CA THR A 203 -7.81 -15.00 22.40
C THR A 203 -8.43 -13.62 22.23
N THR A 204 -8.78 -12.99 23.35
CA THR A 204 -9.28 -11.60 23.41
C THR A 204 -8.26 -10.65 24.03
N ASP A 205 -7.20 -11.17 24.65
CA ASP A 205 -6.10 -10.42 25.26
C ASP A 205 -4.83 -10.70 24.47
N VAL A 206 -4.25 -9.66 23.90
CA VAL A 206 -3.18 -9.73 22.90
C VAL A 206 -2.15 -8.65 23.21
N GLU A 207 -0.86 -8.91 23.02
CA GLU A 207 0.16 -7.85 23.08
C GLU A 207 0.44 -7.26 21.69
N THR A 208 0.87 -6.00 21.61
CA THR A 208 1.23 -5.41 20.31
C THR A 208 2.33 -6.22 19.62
N GLY A 209 2.17 -6.48 18.33
CA GLY A 209 3.08 -7.31 17.52
C GLY A 209 2.68 -8.79 17.46
N GLU A 210 1.68 -9.23 18.22
CA GLU A 210 1.15 -10.59 18.14
C GLU A 210 0.00 -10.69 17.12
N SER A 211 -0.13 -11.87 16.50
CA SER A 211 -1.24 -12.19 15.61
C SER A 211 -2.37 -12.90 16.36
N VAL A 212 -3.61 -12.55 16.04
CA VAL A 212 -4.82 -13.18 16.60
C VAL A 212 -5.37 -14.18 15.60
N GLU A 213 -5.59 -15.42 16.02
CA GLU A 213 -6.31 -16.39 15.20
C GLU A 213 -7.82 -16.12 15.26
N ALA A 214 -8.40 -15.71 14.14
CA ALA A 214 -9.83 -15.54 13.96
C ALA A 214 -10.34 -16.58 12.94
N THR A 215 -11.24 -17.47 13.37
CA THR A 215 -11.82 -18.52 12.54
C THR A 215 -13.27 -18.20 12.23
N ALA A 216 -13.60 -18.13 10.93
CA ALA A 216 -14.95 -17.96 10.44
C ALA A 216 -15.45 -19.26 9.79
N THR A 217 -16.74 -19.57 9.95
CA THR A 217 -17.41 -20.70 9.27
C THR A 217 -18.37 -20.16 8.23
N VAL A 218 -18.26 -20.68 7.01
CA VAL A 218 -19.04 -20.28 5.84
C VAL A 218 -19.91 -21.45 5.41
N LEU A 219 -21.21 -21.22 5.30
CA LEU A 219 -22.20 -22.16 4.77
C LEU A 219 -22.59 -21.73 3.36
N ASN A 220 -22.68 -22.68 2.43
CA ASN A 220 -23.44 -22.48 1.20
C ASN A 220 -24.91 -22.86 1.47
N ASP A 221 -25.75 -21.84 1.63
CA ASP A 221 -27.20 -21.97 1.86
C ASP A 221 -28.01 -21.92 0.56
N GLY A 222 -27.33 -21.88 -0.60
CA GLY A 222 -27.93 -22.00 -1.92
C GLY A 222 -28.06 -23.44 -2.41
N ASP A 223 -28.49 -23.58 -3.66
CA ASP A 223 -28.77 -24.87 -4.32
C ASP A 223 -27.67 -25.28 -5.32
N VAL A 224 -26.72 -24.39 -5.60
CA VAL A 224 -25.53 -24.63 -6.46
C VAL A 224 -24.22 -24.56 -5.71
N THR A 225 -23.24 -25.34 -6.19
CA THR A 225 -21.83 -25.15 -5.83
C THR A 225 -21.38 -23.74 -6.20
N THR A 226 -20.78 -23.03 -5.25
CA THR A 226 -20.37 -21.63 -5.45
C THR A 226 -19.09 -21.29 -4.70
N ASN A 227 -18.45 -20.19 -5.10
CA ASN A 227 -17.30 -19.65 -4.39
C ASN A 227 -17.78 -18.62 -3.37
N ALA A 228 -17.19 -18.62 -2.18
CA ALA A 228 -17.54 -17.71 -1.10
C ALA A 228 -16.34 -16.82 -0.74
N THR A 229 -16.47 -15.50 -0.96
CA THR A 229 -15.45 -14.52 -0.55
C THR A 229 -15.76 -13.99 0.85
N VAL A 230 -14.80 -14.13 1.75
CA VAL A 230 -14.93 -13.80 3.17
C VAL A 230 -13.93 -12.70 3.51
N ASN A 231 -14.44 -11.55 3.95
CA ASN A 231 -13.64 -10.41 4.38
C ASN A 231 -13.60 -10.35 5.91
N LEU A 232 -12.39 -10.31 6.46
CA LEU A 232 -12.15 -9.86 7.82
C LEU A 232 -11.97 -8.35 7.83
N THR A 233 -12.80 -7.67 8.61
CA THR A 233 -12.64 -6.25 8.91
C THR A 233 -12.18 -6.01 10.34
N VAL A 234 -11.38 -4.98 10.55
CA VAL A 234 -11.02 -4.42 11.86
C VAL A 234 -11.52 -2.98 11.90
N ASP A 235 -12.37 -2.69 12.88
CA ASP A 235 -13.02 -1.38 13.07
C ASP A 235 -13.73 -0.85 11.79
N GLY A 236 -14.21 -1.77 10.96
CA GLY A 236 -14.90 -1.48 9.71
C GLY A 236 -14.01 -1.41 8.46
N SER A 237 -12.68 -1.40 8.61
CA SER A 237 -11.73 -1.47 7.49
C SER A 237 -11.38 -2.91 7.15
N ILE A 238 -11.31 -3.28 5.86
CA ILE A 238 -10.95 -4.63 5.44
C ILE A 238 -9.45 -4.84 5.65
N GLU A 239 -9.08 -5.83 6.47
CA GLU A 239 -7.68 -6.19 6.75
C GLU A 239 -7.24 -7.42 5.96
N SER A 240 -8.16 -8.36 5.69
CA SER A 240 -7.82 -9.59 5.01
C SER A 240 -9.03 -10.17 4.28
N THR A 241 -8.79 -10.69 3.08
CA THR A 241 -9.80 -11.36 2.26
C THR A 241 -9.35 -12.78 1.96
N LYS A 242 -10.27 -13.74 2.06
CA LYS A 242 -10.04 -15.15 1.70
C LYS A 242 -11.23 -15.71 0.95
N THR A 243 -10.95 -16.60 0.00
CA THR A 243 -11.97 -17.23 -0.84
C THR A 243 -12.03 -18.73 -0.54
N VAL A 244 -13.23 -19.25 -0.31
CA VAL A 244 -13.55 -20.68 -0.33
C VAL A 244 -14.02 -21.02 -1.74
N THR A 245 -13.33 -21.93 -2.41
CA THR A 245 -13.68 -22.36 -3.77
C THR A 245 -14.52 -23.63 -3.75
N ASP A 246 -15.42 -23.76 -4.73
CA ASP A 246 -16.20 -24.97 -4.99
C ASP A 246 -16.96 -25.49 -3.75
N LEU A 247 -17.56 -24.59 -2.97
CA LEU A 247 -18.34 -24.97 -1.79
C LEU A 247 -19.68 -25.54 -2.25
N GLU A 248 -19.91 -26.84 -2.05
CA GLU A 248 -21.15 -27.52 -2.46
C GLU A 248 -22.37 -27.07 -1.62
N PRO A 249 -23.60 -27.19 -2.15
CA PRO A 249 -24.83 -26.87 -1.44
C PRO A 249 -24.96 -27.57 -0.08
N GLY A 250 -25.31 -26.83 0.96
CA GLY A 250 -25.50 -27.35 2.32
C GLY A 250 -24.20 -27.73 3.05
N ASN A 251 -23.03 -27.57 2.43
CA ASN A 251 -21.75 -27.79 3.09
C ASN A 251 -21.20 -26.51 3.74
N GLU A 252 -20.43 -26.72 4.81
CA GLU A 252 -19.71 -25.67 5.52
C GLU A 252 -18.20 -25.79 5.31
N SER A 253 -17.51 -24.65 5.30
CA SER A 253 -16.05 -24.57 5.27
C SER A 253 -15.54 -23.53 6.27
N THR A 254 -14.35 -23.76 6.81
CA THR A 254 -13.73 -22.88 7.80
C THR A 254 -12.59 -22.08 7.18
N VAL A 255 -12.57 -20.79 7.47
CA VAL A 255 -11.54 -19.84 7.02
C VAL A 255 -10.84 -19.27 8.25
N VAL A 256 -9.51 -19.34 8.27
CA VAL A 256 -8.68 -18.84 9.38
C VAL A 256 -7.97 -17.56 8.96
N PHE A 257 -8.07 -16.50 9.75
CA PHE A 257 -7.36 -15.23 9.58
C PHE A 257 -6.36 -15.02 10.72
N LEU A 258 -5.28 -14.28 10.44
CA LEU A 258 -4.21 -13.97 11.40
C LEU A 258 -3.88 -12.46 11.41
N PRO A 259 -4.84 -11.56 11.73
CA PRO A 259 -4.55 -10.13 11.89
C PRO A 259 -3.50 -9.88 12.99
N ALA A 260 -2.60 -8.93 12.76
CA ALA A 260 -1.60 -8.48 13.73
C ALA A 260 -1.80 -7.01 14.10
N PHE A 261 -1.61 -6.66 15.37
CA PHE A 261 -1.92 -5.32 15.88
C PHE A 261 -0.66 -4.62 16.39
N GLN A 262 -0.32 -3.47 15.80
CA GLN A 262 0.91 -2.74 16.14
C GLN A 262 0.71 -1.65 17.20
N GLN A 263 -0.54 -1.39 17.58
CA GLN A 263 -0.90 -0.35 18.55
C GLN A 263 -1.80 -0.95 19.62
N ALA A 264 -1.65 -0.46 20.85
CA ALA A 264 -2.54 -0.84 21.93
C ALA A 264 -3.90 -0.17 21.76
N GLY A 265 -4.97 -0.91 22.03
CA GLY A 265 -6.33 -0.45 21.80
C GLY A 265 -7.36 -1.57 21.86
N THR A 266 -8.63 -1.19 21.75
CA THR A 266 -9.73 -2.14 21.58
C THR A 266 -10.14 -2.13 20.13
N TYR A 267 -10.18 -3.32 19.52
CA TYR A 267 -10.47 -3.52 18.11
C TYR A 267 -11.71 -4.38 17.95
N ASN A 268 -12.59 -4.01 17.01
CA ASN A 268 -13.75 -4.80 16.63
C ASN A 268 -13.46 -5.56 15.34
N LEU A 269 -13.27 -6.88 15.44
CA LEU A 269 -13.15 -7.76 14.29
C LEU A 269 -14.54 -8.13 13.79
N SER A 270 -14.76 -8.11 12.49
CA SER A 270 -16.03 -8.59 11.90
C SER A 270 -15.82 -9.40 10.64
N VAL A 271 -16.65 -10.44 10.46
CA VAL A 271 -16.65 -11.31 9.28
C VAL A 271 -18.09 -11.65 8.93
N GLY A 272 -18.55 -11.27 7.73
CA GLY A 272 -19.88 -11.65 7.23
C GLY A 272 -21.07 -11.27 8.13
N GLY A 273 -20.94 -10.20 8.93
CA GLY A 273 -21.96 -9.73 9.87
C GLY A 273 -21.80 -10.22 11.30
N GLU A 274 -20.97 -11.24 11.54
CA GLU A 274 -20.55 -11.66 12.88
C GLU A 274 -19.42 -10.76 13.37
N SER A 275 -19.36 -10.46 14.67
CA SER A 275 -18.35 -9.58 15.25
C SER A 275 -17.76 -10.13 16.55
N ALA A 276 -16.49 -9.86 16.79
CA ALA A 276 -15.78 -10.16 18.03
C ALA A 276 -14.90 -8.97 18.43
N THR A 277 -14.86 -8.65 19.73
CA THR A 277 -14.03 -7.57 20.26
C THR A 277 -12.77 -8.14 20.89
N ILE A 278 -11.61 -7.56 20.58
CA ILE A 278 -10.33 -7.89 21.21
C ILE A 278 -9.72 -6.65 21.87
N THR A 279 -8.88 -6.86 22.88
CA THR A 279 -8.10 -5.80 23.53
C THR A 279 -6.61 -6.10 23.38
N VAL A 280 -5.90 -5.14 22.81
CA VAL A 280 -4.45 -5.19 22.59
C VAL A 280 -3.78 -4.29 23.62
N ALA A 281 -2.86 -4.84 24.39
CA ALA A 281 -2.08 -4.13 25.39
C ALA A 281 -0.65 -3.86 24.88
N GLU A 282 -0.03 -2.79 25.37
CA GLU A 282 1.41 -2.60 25.19
C GLU A 282 2.17 -3.70 25.95
N PRO A 283 3.31 -4.18 25.41
CA PRO A 283 4.11 -5.19 26.07
C PRO A 283 4.55 -4.66 27.42
N THR A 284 4.35 -5.46 28.47
CA THR A 284 4.82 -5.09 29.80
C THR A 284 6.34 -5.18 29.84
N THR A 285 7.02 -4.05 29.60
CA THR A 285 8.46 -3.95 29.82
C THR A 285 8.73 -3.98 31.32
N THR A 286 8.87 -5.18 31.88
CA THR A 286 9.53 -5.35 33.17
C THR A 286 10.98 -4.95 32.95
N SER A 287 11.27 -3.66 33.11
CA SER A 287 12.63 -3.16 33.21
C SER A 287 13.21 -3.75 34.47
N ASP A 288 13.92 -4.88 34.36
CA ASP A 288 14.89 -5.26 35.38
C ASP A 288 15.75 -4.01 35.64
N PRO A 289 15.94 -3.59 36.91
CA PRO A 289 16.79 -2.44 37.19
C PRO A 289 18.17 -2.76 36.64
N VAL A 290 18.55 -2.08 35.55
CA VAL A 290 19.93 -2.09 35.07
C VAL A 290 20.76 -1.52 36.21
N THR A 291 21.39 -2.40 36.98
CA THR A 291 22.42 -1.98 37.92
C THR A 291 23.52 -1.43 37.05
N THR A 292 23.60 -0.10 36.99
CA THR A 292 24.68 0.61 36.33
C THR A 292 25.93 0.35 37.16
N GLU A 293 26.57 -0.79 36.93
CA GLU A 293 27.93 -1.04 37.36
C GLU A 293 28.78 -0.03 36.58
N THR A 294 29.04 1.12 37.21
CA THR A 294 29.99 2.12 36.71
C THR A 294 31.32 1.40 36.48
N PRO A 295 31.88 1.41 35.26
CA PRO A 295 33.20 0.82 35.06
C PRO A 295 34.17 1.63 35.92
N THR A 296 34.77 0.97 36.91
CA THR A 296 35.85 1.53 37.73
C THR A 296 37.06 1.71 36.82
N GLU A 297 37.20 2.88 36.20
CA GLU A 297 38.50 3.31 35.71
C GLU A 297 39.44 3.47 36.90
N THR A 298 40.50 2.67 36.90
CA THR A 298 41.60 2.81 37.85
C THR A 298 42.38 4.06 37.47
N GLU A 299 42.01 5.20 38.05
CA GLU A 299 42.86 6.38 38.06
C GLU A 299 44.08 6.13 38.98
N SER A 300 45.25 6.02 38.36
CA SER A 300 46.54 6.17 39.03
C SER A 300 46.62 7.59 39.62
N GLN A 301 46.55 7.66 40.96
CA GLN A 301 46.69 8.88 41.75
C GLN A 301 47.89 9.75 41.30
N ALA A 302 47.60 11.00 40.96
CA ALA A 302 48.45 12.14 41.28
C ALA A 302 47.57 13.18 42.02
N PRO A 303 47.94 13.65 43.23
CA PRO A 303 47.06 14.48 44.04
C PRO A 303 47.15 15.96 43.64
N GLY A 304 46.01 16.60 43.34
CA GLY A 304 45.90 18.05 43.42
C GLY A 304 44.81 18.70 42.56
N PHE A 305 43.82 19.31 43.24
CA PHE A 305 42.93 20.39 42.78
C PHE A 305 41.99 20.03 41.59
N GLY A 306 40.70 19.75 41.76
CA GLY A 306 39.66 20.70 42.18
C GLY A 306 38.78 21.14 40.99
N VAL A 307 37.48 20.83 41.06
CA VAL A 307 36.30 21.46 40.42
C VAL A 307 36.20 21.69 38.88
N LEU A 308 35.26 20.93 38.26
CA LEU A 308 34.23 21.31 37.25
C LEU A 308 34.61 21.75 35.80
N PRO A 309 33.66 21.66 34.82
CA PRO A 309 33.88 21.23 33.43
C PRO A 309 34.10 22.39 32.43
N ALA A 310 34.73 22.10 31.29
CA ALA A 310 34.65 22.94 30.09
C ALA A 310 34.92 22.16 28.80
N LEU A 311 33.89 22.06 27.96
CA LEU A 311 33.98 21.83 26.52
C LEU A 311 34.70 23.02 25.86
N VAL A 312 35.79 22.77 25.13
CA VAL A 312 36.39 23.76 24.23
C VAL A 312 36.77 23.07 22.91
N SER A 313 36.08 23.47 21.84
CA SER A 313 36.37 23.14 20.45
C SER A 313 37.72 23.70 19.99
N LEU A 314 38.51 22.91 19.25
CA LEU A 314 39.76 23.36 18.62
C LEU A 314 39.72 23.11 17.10
N VAL A 315 39.62 24.19 16.33
CA VAL A 315 39.91 24.24 14.89
C VAL A 315 41.42 24.51 14.72
N ALA A 316 42.12 23.65 14.00
CA ALA A 316 43.55 23.82 13.67
C ALA A 316 43.75 23.97 12.16
N LEU A 317 44.11 25.20 11.75
CA LEU A 317 44.69 25.54 10.46
C LEU A 317 46.16 25.10 10.45
N ILE A 318 46.53 24.14 9.60
CA ILE A 318 47.93 23.82 9.30
C ILE A 318 48.33 24.53 8.01
N GLY A 319 49.04 25.63 8.17
CA GLY A 319 49.99 26.12 7.19
C GLY A 319 51.40 25.90 7.71
N ALA A 320 52.24 25.22 6.94
CA ALA A 320 53.69 25.41 7.02
C ALA A 320 54.36 24.94 5.72
N ALA A 321 54.89 25.94 5.02
CA ALA A 321 55.85 25.81 3.94
C ALA A 321 57.09 25.01 4.34
N ARG A 322 57.76 24.41 3.36
CA ARG A 322 59.22 24.31 3.38
C ARG A 322 59.82 24.80 2.08
N LEU A 323 60.76 25.71 2.26
CA LEU A 323 61.50 26.48 1.28
C LEU A 323 62.96 25.96 1.30
N ARG A 324 63.54 25.84 0.10
CA ARG A 324 64.96 26.06 -0.30
C ARG A 324 65.99 24.91 -0.41
N ALA A 325 66.79 25.14 -1.47
CA ALA A 325 68.20 24.81 -1.77
C ALA A 325 68.43 23.43 -2.41
N ASN A 326 69.09 23.27 -3.56
CA ASN A 326 70.00 24.12 -4.35
C ASN A 326 69.67 24.08 -5.84
#